data_AF-A0A5R1NMA6-F1
#
_entry.id   AF-A0A5R1NMA6-F1
#
_cell.length_a   1.000
_cell.length_b   1.000
_cell.length_c   1.000
_cell.angle_alpha   90.00
_cell.angle_beta   90.00
_cell.angle_gamma   90.00
#
_symmetry.space_group_name_H-M   'P 1'
#
loop_
_entity.id
_entity.type
_entity.pdbx_description
1 polymer ?
#
loop_
_entity_poly.entity_id
_entity_poly.type
_entity_poly.pdbx_seq_one_letter_code
_entity_poly.pdbx_strand_id
1 'polypeptide(L)'
;MDSFSSKYLDGCREALEEEQSRSLAATNYWEKVDRALVHRDWDALYLKIAPLVDSAAFGSEQVQSLIAAHYDIACRFYVPTARAYVGMALHYQENADMAAFHNAYQPGLAAFLADAMSIYARTTLT
;
A
#
# COMPACT_ATOMS: atom_id res chain seq x y z
N MET A 1 5.07 4.58 18.03
CA MET A 1 4.12 3.64 17.40
C MET A 1 4.22 2.34 18.16
N ASP A 2 3.10 1.82 18.67
CA ASP A 2 3.09 0.47 19.25
C ASP A 2 3.48 -0.49 18.14
N SER A 3 4.66 -1.09 18.30
CA SER A 3 5.16 -2.11 17.37
C SER A 3 4.15 -3.25 17.34
N PHE A 4 3.63 -3.57 16.15
CA PHE A 4 2.79 -4.74 16.00
C PHE A 4 3.58 -5.99 16.46
N SER A 5 2.89 -6.93 17.11
CA SER A 5 3.53 -8.20 17.45
C SER A 5 3.97 -8.92 16.17
N SER A 6 5.10 -9.64 16.22
CA SER A 6 5.59 -10.46 15.10
C SER A 6 4.47 -11.32 14.52
N LYS A 7 3.70 -11.99 15.39
CA LYS A 7 2.55 -12.81 14.99
C LYS A 7 1.49 -12.05 14.19
N TYR A 8 1.21 -10.79 14.53
CA TYR A 8 0.26 -9.98 13.76
C TYR A 8 0.81 -9.67 12.37
N LEU A 9 2.08 -9.26 12.29
CA LEU A 9 2.76 -8.93 11.04
C LEU A 9 2.87 -10.15 10.12
N ASP A 10 3.23 -11.31 10.68
CA ASP A 10 3.32 -12.57 9.94
C ASP A 10 1.98 -12.90 9.29
N GLY A 11 0.88 -12.86 10.05
CA GLY A 11 -0.42 -13.10 9.45
C GLY A 11 -0.96 -11.96 8.55
N CYS A 12 -0.34 -10.77 8.54
CA CYS A 12 -0.64 -9.76 7.51
C CYS A 12 0.06 -10.10 6.18
N ARG A 13 1.28 -10.63 6.24
CA ARG A 13 1.98 -11.16 5.05
C ARG A 13 1.23 -12.36 4.46
N GLU A 14 0.82 -13.30 5.30
CA GLU A 14 -0.01 -14.44 4.88
C GLU A 14 -1.32 -13.96 4.23
N ALA A 15 -2.03 -13.01 4.85
CA ALA A 15 -3.26 -12.45 4.28
C ALA A 15 -3.04 -11.82 2.90
N LEU A 16 -1.96 -11.05 2.71
CA LEU A 16 -1.61 -10.48 1.40
C LEU A 16 -1.43 -11.59 0.35
N GLU A 17 -0.61 -12.59 0.66
CA GLU A 17 -0.28 -13.68 -0.25
C GLU A 17 -1.52 -14.49 -0.63
N GLU A 18 -2.34 -14.86 0.36
CA GLU A 18 -3.57 -15.62 0.15
C GLU A 18 -4.58 -14.83 -0.70
N GLU A 19 -4.81 -13.56 -0.40
CA GLU A 19 -5.81 -12.74 -1.10
C GLU A 19 -5.39 -12.42 -2.53
N GLN A 20 -4.11 -12.10 -2.76
CA GLN A 20 -3.60 -11.90 -4.13
C GLN A 20 -3.67 -13.19 -4.94
N SER A 21 -3.24 -14.32 -4.37
CA SER A 21 -3.29 -15.63 -5.05
C SER A 21 -4.72 -16.01 -5.43
N ARG A 22 -5.67 -15.83 -4.49
CA ARG A 22 -7.10 -16.07 -4.74
C ARG A 22 -7.64 -15.15 -5.84
N SER A 23 -7.31 -13.86 -5.79
CA SER A 23 -7.78 -12.90 -6.78
C SER A 23 -7.23 -13.20 -8.17
N LEU A 24 -5.94 -13.47 -8.31
CA LEU A 24 -5.31 -13.83 -9.58
C LEU A 24 -5.98 -15.06 -10.21
N ALA A 25 -6.24 -16.10 -9.41
CA ALA A 25 -6.93 -17.31 -9.87
C ALA A 25 -8.38 -17.04 -10.28
N ALA A 26 -9.10 -16.16 -9.57
CA ALA A 26 -10.51 -15.88 -9.81
C ALA A 26 -10.77 -14.89 -10.97
N THR A 27 -9.79 -14.08 -11.35
CA THR A 27 -9.98 -12.93 -12.27
C THR A 27 -9.24 -13.06 -13.60
N ASN A 28 -8.78 -14.27 -13.95
CA ASN A 28 -7.87 -14.51 -15.08
C ASN A 28 -6.65 -13.57 -15.02
N TYR A 29 -5.94 -13.57 -13.89
CA TYR A 29 -4.73 -12.75 -13.69
C TYR A 29 -4.95 -11.25 -13.93
N TRP A 30 -6.10 -10.72 -13.51
CA TRP A 30 -6.48 -9.31 -13.68
C TRP A 30 -6.47 -8.84 -15.15
N GLU A 31 -6.79 -9.71 -16.11
CA GLU A 31 -6.81 -9.35 -17.55
C GLU A 31 -7.65 -8.10 -17.84
N LYS A 32 -8.73 -7.90 -17.09
CA LYS A 32 -9.66 -6.77 -17.26
C LYS A 32 -9.16 -5.46 -16.64
N VAL A 33 -8.07 -5.48 -15.86
CA VAL A 33 -7.53 -4.27 -15.25
C VAL A 33 -6.77 -3.47 -16.31
N ASP A 34 -7.13 -2.21 -16.47
CA ASP A 34 -6.38 -1.28 -17.32
C ASP A 34 -5.04 -0.94 -16.65
N ARG A 35 -4.00 -1.70 -17.01
CA ARG A 35 -2.65 -1.57 -16.45
C ARG A 35 -2.02 -0.22 -16.79
N ALA A 36 -2.32 0.35 -17.96
CA ALA A 36 -1.76 1.63 -18.36
C ALA A 36 -2.35 2.77 -17.52
N LEU A 37 -3.66 2.72 -17.26
CA LEU A 37 -4.32 3.66 -16.35
C LEU A 37 -3.81 3.51 -14.93
N VAL A 38 -3.70 2.27 -14.42
CA VAL A 38 -3.19 2.02 -13.06
C VAL A 38 -1.77 2.55 -12.88
N HIS A 39 -0.85 2.29 -13.81
CA HIS A 39 0.51 2.84 -13.72
C HIS A 39 0.53 4.37 -13.69
N ARG A 40 -0.31 5.02 -14.51
CA ARG A 40 -0.41 6.48 -14.53
C ARG A 40 -0.95 7.04 -13.21
N ASP A 41 -1.97 6.39 -12.66
CA ASP A 41 -2.58 6.82 -11.41
C ASP A 41 -1.64 6.61 -10.22
N TRP A 42 -0.84 5.53 -10.23
CA TRP A 42 0.21 5.31 -9.25
C TRP A 42 1.31 6.36 -9.33
N ASP A 43 1.86 6.60 -10.51
CA ASP A 43 2.87 7.64 -10.74
C ASP A 43 2.38 9.01 -10.26
N ALA A 44 1.18 9.42 -10.70
CA ALA A 44 0.58 10.68 -10.30
C ALA A 44 0.33 10.78 -8.78
N LEU A 45 0.01 9.66 -8.12
CA LEU A 45 -0.18 9.63 -6.67
C LEU A 45 1.17 9.77 -5.93
N TYR A 46 2.18 8.99 -6.33
CA TYR A 46 3.48 9.02 -5.66
C TYR A 46 4.18 10.36 -5.83
N LEU A 47 4.04 11.02 -6.98
CA LEU A 47 4.52 12.40 -7.18
C LEU A 47 3.85 13.43 -6.24
N LYS A 48 2.61 13.17 -5.79
CA LYS A 48 1.93 14.02 -4.79
C LYS A 48 2.35 13.72 -3.36
N ILE A 49 2.67 12.46 -3.05
CA ILE A 49 3.10 12.05 -1.70
C ILE A 49 4.57 12.38 -1.46
N ALA A 50 5.43 12.24 -2.47
CA ALA A 50 6.86 12.51 -2.40
C ALA A 50 7.26 13.79 -1.64
N PRO A 51 6.70 14.99 -1.92
CA PRO A 51 7.08 16.21 -1.19
C PRO A 51 6.64 16.24 0.29
N LEU A 52 5.78 15.32 0.71
CA LEU A 52 5.26 15.25 2.09
C LEU A 52 6.13 14.37 3.00
N VAL A 53 7.04 13.57 2.45
CA VAL A 53 7.83 12.56 3.18
C VAL A 53 8.56 13.15 4.39
N ASP A 54 9.15 14.34 4.24
CA ASP A 54 9.96 14.97 5.29
C ASP A 54 9.19 15.96 6.18
N SER A 55 7.94 16.28 5.84
CA SER A 55 7.23 17.44 6.43
C SER A 55 5.84 17.12 6.98
N ALA A 56 5.19 16.07 6.51
CA ALA A 56 3.82 15.74 6.91
C ALA A 56 3.79 14.59 7.93
N ALA A 57 2.87 14.68 8.88
CA ALA A 57 2.55 13.56 9.75
C ALA A 57 1.77 12.48 8.97
N PHE A 58 2.15 11.22 9.15
CA PHE A 58 1.53 10.07 8.46
C PHE A 58 0.01 10.01 8.63
N GLY A 59 -0.49 10.38 9.82
CA GLY A 59 -1.93 10.39 10.15
C GLY A 59 -2.65 11.71 9.86
N SER A 60 -1.99 12.69 9.23
CA SER A 60 -2.65 13.95 8.86
C SER A 60 -3.76 13.71 7.82
N GLU A 61 -4.80 14.54 7.83
CA GLU A 61 -5.93 14.44 6.90
C GLU A 61 -5.46 14.46 5.43
N GLN A 62 -4.47 15.31 5.12
CA GLN A 62 -3.88 15.38 3.79
C GLN A 62 -3.25 14.05 3.37
N VAL A 63 -2.42 13.45 4.22
CA VAL A 63 -1.76 12.18 3.91
C VAL A 63 -2.79 11.05 3.84
N GLN A 64 -3.71 10.97 4.80
CA GLN A 64 -4.72 9.91 4.83
C GLN A 64 -5.70 9.98 3.64
N SER A 65 -5.98 11.18 3.10
CA SER A 65 -6.74 11.32 1.85
C SER A 65 -5.99 10.74 0.64
N LEU A 66 -4.66 10.89 0.58
CA LEU A 66 -3.83 10.29 -0.47
C LEU A 66 -3.71 8.77 -0.28
N ILE A 67 -3.67 8.28 0.96
CA ILE A 67 -3.70 6.83 1.24
C ILE A 67 -5.07 6.20 0.93
N ALA A 68 -6.17 6.95 1.06
CA ALA A 68 -7.46 6.50 0.56
C ALA A 68 -7.44 6.32 -0.96
N ALA A 69 -6.87 7.29 -1.70
CA ALA A 69 -6.67 7.15 -3.15
C ALA A 69 -5.73 5.97 -3.50
N HIS A 70 -4.72 5.71 -2.67
CA HIS A 70 -3.90 4.51 -2.80
C HIS A 70 -4.74 3.23 -2.68
N TYR A 71 -5.56 3.13 -1.64
CA TYR A 71 -6.45 2.00 -1.44
C TYR A 71 -7.42 1.81 -2.62
N ASP A 72 -7.98 2.89 -3.16
CA ASP A 72 -8.88 2.84 -4.32
C ASP A 72 -8.21 2.30 -5.58
N ILE A 73 -6.93 2.64 -5.83
CA ILE A 73 -6.19 2.10 -6.97
C ILE A 73 -5.89 0.61 -6.74
N ALA A 74 -5.51 0.21 -5.52
CA ALA A 74 -5.30 -1.20 -5.18
C ALA A 74 -6.60 -2.03 -5.35
N CYS A 75 -7.74 -1.46 -4.96
CA CYS A 75 -9.07 -2.06 -5.09
C CYS A 75 -9.47 -2.43 -6.53
N ARG A 76 -8.82 -1.84 -7.55
CA ARG A 76 -9.06 -2.17 -8.96
C ARG A 76 -8.60 -3.58 -9.32
N PHE A 77 -7.64 -4.13 -8.58
CA PHE A 77 -7.18 -5.51 -8.73
C PHE A 77 -8.04 -6.48 -7.90
N TYR A 78 -8.25 -6.13 -6.63
CA TYR A 78 -9.15 -6.78 -5.68
C TYR A 78 -9.30 -5.88 -4.47
N VAL A 79 -10.38 -6.03 -3.71
CA VAL A 79 -10.58 -5.29 -2.46
C VAL A 79 -9.78 -5.99 -1.34
N PRO A 80 -8.65 -5.43 -0.88
CA PRO A 80 -7.87 -6.07 0.17
C PRO A 80 -8.50 -5.85 1.54
N THR A 81 -8.42 -6.84 2.41
CA THR A 81 -8.76 -6.66 3.83
C THR A 81 -7.76 -5.72 4.51
N ALA A 82 -8.11 -5.21 5.70
CA ALA A 82 -7.18 -4.42 6.50
C ALA A 82 -5.83 -5.12 6.72
N ARG A 83 -5.84 -6.44 6.96
CA ARG A 83 -4.59 -7.22 7.16
C ARG A 83 -3.79 -7.35 5.88
N ALA A 84 -4.43 -7.66 4.75
CA ALA A 84 -3.74 -7.73 3.47
C ALA A 84 -3.18 -6.36 3.04
N TYR A 85 -3.89 -5.26 3.32
CA TYR A 85 -3.40 -3.91 3.03
C TYR A 85 -2.18 -3.54 3.88
N VAL A 86 -2.15 -3.92 5.16
CA VAL A 86 -0.92 -3.84 5.99
C VAL A 86 0.18 -4.75 5.43
N GLY A 87 -0.16 -5.96 4.98
CA GLY A 87 0.81 -6.85 4.32
C GLY A 87 1.46 -6.20 3.10
N MET A 88 0.68 -5.46 2.29
CA MET A 88 1.20 -4.71 1.14
C MET A 88 2.18 -3.61 1.57
N ALA A 89 1.86 -2.89 2.65
CA ALA A 89 2.77 -1.91 3.25
C ALA A 89 4.09 -2.53 3.71
N LEU A 90 4.05 -3.71 4.35
CA LEU A 90 5.27 -4.44 4.74
C LEU A 90 6.08 -4.85 3.50
N HIS A 91 5.41 -5.35 2.47
CA HIS A 91 6.06 -5.76 1.23
C HIS A 91 6.83 -4.61 0.57
N TYR A 92 6.31 -3.38 0.61
CA TYR A 92 6.99 -2.20 0.07
C TYR A 92 8.33 -1.90 0.76
N GLN A 93 8.48 -2.23 2.04
CA GLN A 93 9.73 -2.05 2.78
C GLN A 93 10.66 -3.27 2.68
N GLU A 94 10.10 -4.47 2.76
CA GLU A 94 10.87 -5.72 2.90
C GLU A 94 11.39 -6.25 1.56
N ASN A 95 10.70 -5.96 0.46
CA ASN A 95 11.16 -6.32 -0.88
C ASN A 95 12.06 -5.22 -1.45
N ALA A 96 13.30 -5.57 -1.79
CA ALA A 96 14.31 -4.62 -2.25
C ALA A 96 13.90 -3.87 -3.54
N ASP A 97 13.26 -4.55 -4.49
CA ASP A 97 12.83 -3.94 -5.75
C ASP A 97 11.67 -2.96 -5.52
N MET A 98 10.72 -3.33 -4.66
CA MET A 98 9.62 -2.43 -4.27
C MET A 98 10.12 -1.23 -3.49
N ALA A 99 11.06 -1.42 -2.57
CA ALA A 99 11.66 -0.32 -1.81
C ALA A 99 12.41 0.62 -2.76
N ALA A 100 13.21 0.09 -3.69
CA ALA A 100 13.93 0.87 -4.68
C ALA A 100 12.98 1.65 -5.60
N PHE A 101 11.90 1.01 -6.08
CA PHE A 101 10.89 1.64 -6.93
C PHE A 101 10.27 2.88 -6.27
N HIS A 102 9.76 2.74 -5.04
CA HIS A 102 9.15 3.89 -4.35
C HIS A 102 10.19 4.96 -3.99
N ASN A 103 11.36 4.55 -3.52
CA ASN A 103 12.40 5.50 -3.11
C ASN A 103 13.03 6.26 -4.30
N ALA A 104 12.81 5.81 -5.55
CA ALA A 104 13.20 6.56 -6.73
C ALA A 104 12.40 7.87 -6.91
N TYR A 105 11.18 7.95 -6.36
CA TYR A 105 10.40 9.19 -6.34
C TYR A 105 10.89 10.17 -5.27
N GLN A 106 11.18 9.66 -4.07
CA GLN A 106 11.77 10.40 -2.95
C GLN A 106 12.41 9.41 -1.97
N PRO A 107 13.67 9.62 -1.54
CA PRO A 107 14.27 8.79 -0.51
C PRO A 107 13.39 8.70 0.75
N GLY A 108 13.08 7.48 1.21
CA GLY A 108 12.24 7.26 2.39
C GLY A 108 10.75 7.09 2.10
N LEU A 109 10.30 7.26 0.84
CA LEU A 109 8.89 7.12 0.48
C LEU A 109 8.34 5.72 0.80
N ALA A 110 9.12 4.65 0.59
CA ALA A 110 8.67 3.30 0.92
C ALA A 110 8.34 3.16 2.43
N ALA A 111 9.17 3.77 3.28
CA ALA A 111 8.96 3.74 4.72
C ALA A 111 7.74 4.57 5.13
N PHE A 112 7.64 5.78 4.58
CA PHE A 112 6.52 6.69 4.80
C PHE A 112 5.17 6.07 4.41
N LEU A 113 5.10 5.41 3.25
CA LEU A 113 3.89 4.74 2.77
C LEU A 113 3.45 3.65 3.74
N ALA A 114 4.38 2.81 4.22
CA ALA A 114 4.01 1.71 5.10
C ALA A 114 3.39 2.19 6.43
N ASP A 115 3.95 3.24 7.02
CA ASP A 115 3.41 3.85 8.24
C ASP A 115 2.03 4.48 7.99
N ALA A 116 1.88 5.24 6.91
CA ALA A 116 0.63 5.91 6.57
C ALA A 116 -0.49 4.92 6.19
N MET A 117 -0.17 3.86 5.44
CA MET A 117 -1.08 2.75 5.09
C MET A 117 -1.50 1.96 6.34
N SER A 118 -0.58 1.70 7.26
CA SER A 118 -0.88 0.98 8.51
C SER A 118 -1.84 1.75 9.40
N ILE A 119 -1.74 3.08 9.42
CA ILE A 119 -2.72 3.94 10.10
C ILE A 119 -4.08 3.82 9.41
N TYR A 120 -4.15 4.01 8.09
CA TYR A 120 -5.40 3.95 7.33
C TYR A 120 -6.14 2.62 7.52
N ALA A 121 -5.42 1.50 7.44
CA ALA A 121 -5.98 0.17 7.65
C ALA A 121 -6.64 0.02 9.02
N ARG A 122 -6.02 0.56 10.08
CA ARG A 122 -6.51 0.47 11.45
C ARG A 122 -7.65 1.42 11.78
N THR A 123 -7.77 2.52 11.07
CA THR A 123 -8.76 3.56 11.38
C THR A 123 -9.97 3.52 10.45
N THR A 124 -9.83 2.95 9.25
CA THR A 124 -10.83 3.07 8.18
C THR A 124 -11.32 1.72 7.67
N LEU A 125 -10.47 0.68 7.66
CA LEU A 125 -10.79 -0.63 7.06
C LEU A 125 -11.22 -1.70 8.07
N THR A 126 -11.49 -1.30 9.32
CA THR A 126 -11.85 -2.20 10.43
C THR A 126 -13.27 -2.71 10.38
#